data_AF-A0A9Q0YLG8-F1
#
_entry.id   AF-A0A9Q0YLG8-F1
#
_cell.length_a   1.000
_cell.length_b   1.000
_cell.length_c   1.000
_cell.angle_alpha   90.00
_cell.angle_beta   90.00
_cell.angle_gamma   90.00
#
_symmetry.space_group_name_H-M   'P 1'
#
loop_
_entity.id
_entity.type
_entity.pdbx_description
1 polymer ?
#
loop_
_entity_poly.entity_id
_entity_poly.type
_entity_poly.pdbx_seq_one_letter_code
_entity_poly.pdbx_strand_id
1 'polypeptide(L)'
;MFHQVLVPERDKHVHRFLWRSYDTKREPDVYVKEVVTFGDKPAPAMALTALKRTAEEGAKEYPEAARVLHENTFMDDICTSVHSREEAKKLIKDIDKVLQKGSFKVKEWVSNLNLGDGDTRPQQDNRLVFKSVSD
;
A
#
# COMPACT_ATOMS: atom_id res chain seq x y z
N MET A 1 2.99 -3.02 2.17
CA MET A 1 3.62 -1.73 1.81
C MET A 1 5.06 -1.62 2.32
N PHE A 2 5.31 -1.53 3.64
CA PHE A 2 6.63 -1.24 4.22
C PHE A 2 7.77 -2.16 3.80
N HIS A 3 7.53 -3.48 3.79
CA HIS A 3 8.56 -4.46 3.42
C HIS A 3 9.00 -4.43 1.95
N GLN A 4 8.38 -3.59 1.10
CA GLN A 4 8.80 -3.38 -0.29
C GLN A 4 9.87 -2.28 -0.41
N VAL A 5 10.16 -1.56 0.67
CA VAL A 5 11.12 -0.45 0.68
C VAL A 5 12.39 -0.89 1.39
N LEU A 6 13.51 -0.91 0.67
CA LEU A 6 14.82 -1.22 1.21
C LEU A 6 15.35 -0.08 2.08
N VAL A 7 16.01 -0.44 3.18
CA VAL A 7 16.75 0.49 4.03
C VAL A 7 18.17 0.63 3.46
N PRO A 8 18.72 1.85 3.37
CA PRO A 8 20.12 2.06 2.96
C PRO A 8 21.09 1.27 3.83
N GLU A 9 22.16 0.73 3.24
CA GLU A 9 23.13 -0.13 3.94
C GLU A 9 23.68 0.51 5.23
N ARG A 10 23.98 1.81 5.19
CA ARG A 10 24.46 2.59 6.34
C ARG A 10 23.49 2.59 7.54
N ASP A 11 22.19 2.47 7.27
CA ASP A 11 21.12 2.59 8.25
C ASP A 11 20.59 1.20 8.69
N LYS A 12 20.80 0.13 7.90
CA LYS A 12 20.37 -1.23 8.23
C LYS A 12 20.83 -1.69 9.62
N HIS A 13 22.04 -1.31 9.99
CA HIS A 13 22.67 -1.70 11.25
C HIS A 13 21.94 -1.22 12.51
N VAL A 14 21.07 -0.21 12.43
CA VAL A 14 20.23 0.24 13.55
C VAL A 14 18.99 -0.63 13.75
N HIS A 15 18.70 -1.55 12.82
CA HIS A 15 17.60 -2.52 12.89
C HIS A 15 18.09 -3.95 13.21
N ARG A 16 19.18 -4.06 13.97
CA ARG A 16 19.70 -5.35 14.45
C ARG A 16 18.84 -5.92 15.57
N PHE A 17 18.62 -7.22 15.53
CA PHE A 17 17.96 -7.94 16.62
C PHE A 17 18.61 -9.30 16.87
N LEU A 18 18.48 -9.75 18.12
CA LEU A 18 18.95 -11.05 18.58
C LEU A 18 17.81 -12.05 18.56
N TRP A 19 18.07 -13.26 18.09
CA TRP A 19 17.08 -14.32 18.05
C TRP A 19 17.68 -15.63 18.57
N ARG A 20 16.91 -16.35 19.40
CA ARG A 20 17.34 -17.64 19.98
C ARG A 20 16.21 -18.64 20.20
N SER A 21 15.05 -18.47 19.55
CA SER A 21 13.88 -19.39 19.64
C SER A 21 13.55 -19.85 21.08
N TYR A 22 13.60 -18.93 22.05
CA TYR A 22 13.38 -19.17 23.49
C TYR A 22 14.41 -20.06 24.22
N ASP A 23 15.45 -20.55 23.53
CA ASP A 23 16.54 -21.28 24.19
C ASP A 23 17.48 -20.28 24.89
N THR A 24 17.44 -20.26 26.22
CA THR A 24 18.25 -19.34 27.02
C THR A 24 19.71 -19.76 27.18
N LYS A 25 20.06 -21.00 26.82
CA LYS A 25 21.42 -21.56 26.94
C LYS A 25 22.24 -21.40 25.66
N ARG A 26 21.58 -21.22 24.53
CA ARG A 26 22.22 -21.01 23.22
C ARG A 26 22.65 -19.55 23.06
N GLU A 27 23.81 -19.33 22.43
CA GLU A 27 24.17 -18.00 21.94
C GLU A 27 23.17 -17.52 20.88
N PRO A 28 22.70 -16.25 20.96
CA PRO A 28 21.72 -15.74 20.02
C PRO A 28 22.33 -15.48 18.64
N ASP A 29 21.55 -15.78 17.61
CA ASP A 29 21.84 -15.34 16.25
C ASP A 29 21.62 -13.83 16.12
N VAL A 30 22.45 -13.16 15.32
CA VAL A 30 22.29 -11.74 15.01
C VAL A 30 21.65 -11.61 13.62
N TYR A 31 20.50 -10.96 13.57
CA TYR A 31 19.82 -10.64 12.32
C TYR A 31 19.73 -9.13 12.12
N VAL A 32 19.62 -8.73 10.85
CA VAL A 32 19.45 -7.34 10.43
C VAL A 32 18.22 -7.29 9.54
N LYS A 33 17.30 -6.36 9.80
CA LYS A 33 16.21 -6.11 8.86
C LYS A 33 16.70 -5.22 7.71
N GLU A 34 16.47 -5.65 6.48
CA GLU A 34 16.92 -4.93 5.28
C GLU A 34 15.87 -3.99 4.69
N VAL A 35 14.65 -4.04 5.19
CA VAL A 35 13.49 -3.31 4.69
C VAL A 35 12.84 -2.51 5.80
N VAL A 36 12.12 -1.46 5.42
CA VAL A 36 11.36 -0.62 6.35
C VAL A 36 10.38 -1.49 7.13
N THR A 37 10.35 -1.32 8.45
CA THR A 37 9.50 -2.10 9.37
C THR A 37 8.42 -1.27 10.01
N PHE A 38 7.29 -1.92 10.26
CA PHE A 38 6.26 -1.41 11.15
C PHE A 38 6.82 -1.14 12.55
N GLY A 39 6.29 -0.11 13.21
CA GLY A 39 6.71 0.28 14.56
C GLY A 39 7.93 1.22 14.61
N ASP A 40 8.64 1.39 13.49
CA ASP A 40 9.66 2.43 13.40
C ASP A 40 9.02 3.80 13.08
N LYS A 41 9.47 4.87 13.75
CA LYS A 41 8.84 6.19 13.69
C LYS A 41 8.82 6.81 12.28
N PRO A 42 9.91 6.80 11.49
CA PRO A 42 9.92 7.35 10.14
C PRO A 42 9.36 6.39 9.08
N ALA A 43 9.07 5.12 9.42
CA ALA A 43 8.67 4.11 8.45
C ALA A 43 7.48 4.53 7.56
N PRO A 44 6.39 5.15 8.09
CA PRO A 44 5.28 5.55 7.24
C PRO A 44 5.66 6.63 6.24
N ALA A 45 6.49 7.60 6.64
CA ALA A 45 6.96 8.64 5.74
C ALA A 45 7.85 8.07 4.62
N MET A 46 8.75 7.12 4.95
CA MET A 46 9.61 6.46 3.97
C MET A 46 8.79 5.63 2.97
N ALA A 47 7.85 4.84 3.48
CA ALA A 47 6.97 4.01 2.66
C ALA A 47 6.08 4.86 1.74
N LEU A 48 5.50 5.94 2.27
CA LEU A 48 4.66 6.86 1.50
C LEU A 48 5.47 7.60 0.43
N THR A 49 6.73 7.95 0.72
CA THR A 49 7.62 8.58 -0.27
C THR A 49 7.89 7.65 -1.45
N ALA A 50 8.20 6.38 -1.18
CA ALA A 50 8.39 5.38 -2.24
C ALA A 50 7.11 5.13 -3.05
N LEU A 51 5.95 5.11 -2.38
CA LEU A 51 4.65 4.99 -3.04
C LEU A 51 4.36 6.18 -3.97
N LYS A 52 4.56 7.41 -3.49
CA LYS A 52 4.37 8.63 -4.27
C LYS A 52 5.31 8.68 -5.47
N ARG A 53 6.55 8.25 -5.31
CA ARG A 53 7.49 8.12 -6.42
C ARG A 53 6.98 7.14 -7.49
N THR A 54 6.45 6.00 -7.07
CA THR A 54 5.82 5.02 -7.97
C THR A 54 4.61 5.64 -8.72
N ALA A 55 3.81 6.46 -8.02
CA ALA A 55 2.71 7.18 -8.62
C ALA A 55 3.17 8.19 -9.68
N GLU A 56 4.22 8.97 -9.41
CA GLU A 56 4.83 9.90 -10.38
C GLU A 56 5.27 9.19 -11.67
N GLU A 57 5.93 8.05 -11.54
CA GLU A 57 6.39 7.24 -12.68
C GLU A 57 5.22 6.64 -13.48
N GLY A 58 4.08 6.41 -12.83
CA GLY A 58 2.83 5.99 -13.46
C GLY A 58 2.00 7.12 -14.07
N ALA A 59 2.25 8.38 -13.71
CA ALA A 59 1.35 9.51 -13.97
C ALA A 59 1.10 9.79 -15.46
N LYS A 60 2.08 9.52 -16.33
CA LYS A 60 1.92 9.70 -17.78
C LYS A 60 0.90 8.73 -18.39
N GLU A 61 0.83 7.51 -17.88
CA GLU A 61 -0.03 6.45 -18.41
C GLU A 61 -1.36 6.38 -17.66
N TYR A 62 -1.35 6.64 -16.35
CA TYR A 62 -2.49 6.53 -15.45
C TYR A 62 -2.60 7.78 -14.55
N PRO A 63 -2.93 8.96 -15.11
CA PRO A 63 -2.92 10.23 -14.37
C PRO A 63 -3.87 10.24 -13.16
N GLU A 64 -5.09 9.70 -13.30
CA GLU A 64 -6.05 9.65 -12.18
C GLU A 64 -5.61 8.69 -11.07
N ALA A 65 -5.05 7.52 -11.43
CA ALA A 65 -4.52 6.59 -10.45
C ALA A 65 -3.34 7.20 -9.68
N ALA A 66 -2.44 7.89 -10.39
CA ALA A 66 -1.33 8.61 -9.78
C ALA A 66 -1.80 9.72 -8.83
N ARG A 67 -2.81 10.51 -9.25
CA ARG A 67 -3.42 11.53 -8.40
C ARG A 67 -4.01 10.94 -7.12
N VAL A 68 -4.78 9.85 -7.23
CA VAL A 68 -5.36 9.15 -6.08
C VAL A 68 -4.26 8.61 -5.15
N LEU A 69 -3.23 7.98 -5.69
CA LEU A 69 -2.11 7.49 -4.86
C LEU A 69 -1.39 8.63 -4.13
N HIS A 70 -1.34 9.83 -4.72
CA HIS A 70 -0.67 10.98 -4.14
C HIS A 70 -1.51 11.72 -3.08
N GLU A 71 -2.81 11.91 -3.36
CA GLU A 71 -3.72 12.76 -2.57
C GLU A 71 -4.58 11.96 -1.58
N ASN A 72 -4.91 10.71 -1.93
CA ASN A 72 -5.92 9.90 -1.25
C ASN A 72 -5.32 8.66 -0.57
N THR A 73 -4.03 8.68 -0.28
CA THR A 73 -3.36 7.66 0.54
C THR A 73 -3.07 8.23 1.92
N PHE A 74 -3.56 7.55 2.96
CA PHE A 74 -3.21 7.81 4.34
C PHE A 74 -2.49 6.60 4.93
N MET A 75 -1.21 6.76 5.24
CA MET A 75 -0.34 5.67 5.68
C MET A 75 -0.34 4.51 4.67
N ASP A 76 -0.94 3.38 5.03
CA ASP A 76 -1.09 2.15 4.26
C ASP A 76 -2.46 2.00 3.58
N ASP A 77 -3.43 2.87 3.91
CA ASP A 77 -4.76 2.85 3.33
C ASP A 77 -4.90 3.85 2.17
N ILE A 78 -5.40 3.36 1.03
CA ILE A 78 -5.86 4.17 -0.10
C ILE A 78 -7.38 4.27 0.02
N CYS A 79 -7.94 5.47 0.08
CA CYS A 79 -9.38 5.67 0.23
C CYS A 79 -9.87 6.77 -0.71
N THR A 80 -10.76 6.43 -1.65
CA THR A 80 -11.26 7.40 -2.63
C THR A 80 -12.73 7.15 -2.96
N SER A 81 -13.34 8.08 -3.70
CA SER A 81 -14.70 7.96 -4.17
C SER A 81 -14.87 8.41 -5.62
N VAL A 82 -15.79 7.77 -6.33
CA VAL A 82 -16.15 8.05 -7.73
C VAL A 82 -17.66 8.04 -7.91
N HIS A 83 -18.15 8.40 -9.10
CA HIS A 83 -19.58 8.55 -9.34
C HIS A 83 -20.25 7.26 -9.86
N SER A 84 -19.49 6.36 -10.48
CA SER A 84 -20.02 5.11 -11.07
C SER A 84 -19.20 3.87 -10.70
N ARG A 85 -19.82 2.70 -10.86
CA ARG A 85 -19.16 1.40 -10.63
C ARG A 85 -18.09 1.12 -11.68
N GLU A 86 -18.35 1.54 -12.91
CA GLU A 86 -17.45 1.40 -14.05
C GLU A 86 -16.17 2.23 -13.83
N GLU A 87 -16.33 3.47 -13.36
CA GLU A 87 -15.19 4.31 -12.93
C GLU A 87 -14.42 3.66 -11.80
N ALA A 88 -15.10 3.10 -10.78
CA ALA A 88 -14.44 2.46 -9.65
C ALA A 88 -13.60 1.25 -10.10
N LYS A 89 -14.21 0.36 -10.91
CA LYS A 89 -13.53 -0.82 -11.48
C LYS A 89 -12.31 -0.43 -12.29
N LYS A 90 -12.44 0.61 -13.14
CA LYS A 90 -11.33 1.09 -13.97
C LYS A 90 -10.22 1.68 -13.09
N LEU A 91 -10.57 2.54 -12.15
CA LEU A 91 -9.63 3.22 -11.28
C LEU A 91 -8.87 2.24 -10.38
N ILE A 92 -9.55 1.25 -9.79
CA ILE A 92 -8.92 0.17 -9.03
C ILE A 92 -7.88 -0.56 -9.88
N LYS A 93 -8.24 -0.98 -11.10
CA LYS A 93 -7.32 -1.66 -12.02
C LYS A 93 -6.12 -0.79 -12.39
N ASP A 94 -6.35 0.49 -12.63
CA ASP A 94 -5.28 1.43 -12.99
C ASP A 94 -4.35 1.68 -11.79
N ILE A 95 -4.88 1.80 -10.58
CA ILE A 95 -4.10 1.87 -9.33
C ILE A 95 -3.24 0.63 -9.16
N ASP A 96 -3.83 -0.57 -9.27
CA ASP A 96 -3.10 -1.83 -9.10
C ASP A 96 -1.94 -1.95 -10.11
N LYS A 97 -2.14 -1.51 -11.35
CA LYS A 97 -1.07 -1.47 -12.37
C LYS A 97 0.05 -0.50 -12.02
N VAL A 98 -0.26 0.69 -11.50
CA VAL A 98 0.76 1.65 -11.05
C VAL A 98 1.54 1.08 -9.88
N LEU A 99 0.84 0.56 -8.86
CA LEU A 99 1.44 -0.04 -7.68
C LEU A 99 2.38 -1.21 -8.00
N GLN A 100 1.99 -2.06 -8.97
CA GLN A 100 2.80 -3.19 -9.40
C GLN A 100 4.18 -2.77 -9.92
N LYS A 101 4.32 -1.59 -10.53
CA LYS A 101 5.62 -1.06 -10.98
C LYS A 101 6.60 -0.85 -9.81
N GLY A 102 6.09 -0.50 -8.63
CA GLY A 102 6.85 -0.37 -7.38
C GLY A 102 6.83 -1.61 -6.50
N SER A 103 6.37 -2.76 -7.01
CA SER A 103 6.17 -4.01 -6.23
C SER A 103 5.22 -3.85 -5.03
N PHE A 104 4.40 -2.80 -5.02
CA PHE A 104 3.32 -2.64 -4.07
C PHE A 104 2.12 -3.48 -4.52
N LYS A 105 1.44 -4.08 -3.55
CA LYS A 105 0.24 -4.88 -3.78
C LYS A 105 -0.80 -4.54 -2.73
N VAL A 106 -2.01 -4.26 -3.19
CA VAL A 106 -3.20 -4.15 -2.32
C VAL A 106 -3.68 -5.57 -2.00
N LYS A 107 -3.93 -5.85 -0.72
CA LYS A 107 -4.43 -7.14 -0.26
C LYS A 107 -5.85 -7.38 -0.74
N GLU A 108 -6.71 -6.40 -0.51
CA GLU A 108 -8.14 -6.45 -0.83
C GLU A 108 -8.67 -5.02 -1.03
N TRP A 109 -9.67 -4.89 -1.91
CA TRP A 109 -10.44 -3.67 -2.11
C TRP A 109 -11.86 -3.88 -1.57
N VAL A 110 -12.32 -2.96 -0.71
CA VAL A 110 -13.69 -2.97 -0.17
C VAL A 110 -14.42 -1.71 -0.60
N SER A 111 -15.73 -1.82 -0.82
CA SER A 111 -16.56 -0.72 -1.32
C SER A 111 -17.96 -0.73 -0.70
N ASN A 112 -18.60 0.45 -0.67
CA ASN A 112 -19.98 0.59 -0.18
C ASN A 112 -21.04 0.01 -1.13
N LEU A 113 -20.66 -0.34 -2.36
CA LEU A 113 -21.47 -1.03 -3.36
C LEU A 113 -20.76 -2.30 -3.83
N ASN A 114 -21.49 -3.32 -4.26
CA ASN A 114 -20.85 -4.52 -4.81
C ASN A 114 -20.32 -4.20 -6.22
N LEU A 115 -19.02 -4.41 -6.42
CA LEU A 115 -18.35 -4.21 -7.70
C LEU A 115 -18.41 -5.46 -8.60
N GLY A 116 -19.05 -6.55 -8.18
CA GLY A 116 -19.31 -7.72 -9.02
C GLY A 116 -20.37 -7.45 -10.09
N ASP A 117 -20.35 -8.22 -11.17
CA ASP A 117 -21.22 -8.03 -12.34
C ASP A 117 -22.70 -8.40 -12.11
N GLY A 118 -23.07 -8.85 -10.90
CA GLY A 118 -24.42 -9.33 -10.56
C GLY A 118 -25.24 -8.46 -9.60
N ASP A 119 -24.71 -7.32 -9.11
CA ASP A 119 -25.46 -6.47 -8.17
C ASP A 119 -26.33 -5.45 -8.92
N THR A 120 -27.65 -5.58 -8.81
CA THR A 120 -28.64 -4.70 -9.45
C THR A 120 -29.17 -3.60 -8.53
N ARG A 121 -28.63 -3.48 -7.30
CA ARG A 121 -29.10 -2.45 -6.37
C ARG A 121 -28.88 -1.05 -6.96
N PRO A 122 -29.93 -0.21 -7.01
CA PRO A 122 -29.80 1.16 -7.47
C PRO A 122 -28.79 1.88 -6.58
N GLN A 123 -27.91 2.66 -7.20
CA GLN A 123 -26.96 3.52 -6.51
C GLN A 123 -27.75 4.61 -5.78
N GLN A 124 -28.01 4.41 -4.49
CA GLN A 124 -28.78 5.36 -3.65
C GLN A 124 -27.96 6.59 -3.24
N ASP A 125 -26.62 6.47 -3.27
CA ASP A 125 -25.68 7.55 -2.94
C ASP A 125 -24.93 7.98 -4.21
N ASN A 126 -24.83 9.29 -4.45
CA ASN A 126 -24.14 9.88 -5.60
C ASN A 126 -22.62 9.62 -5.60
N ARG A 127 -22.07 8.95 -4.57
CA ARG A 127 -20.65 8.58 -4.47
C ARG A 127 -20.46 7.11 -4.07
N LEU A 128 -19.72 6.38 -4.89
CA LEU A 128 -19.17 5.07 -4.59
C LEU A 128 -17.81 5.27 -3.92
N VAL A 129 -17.70 4.83 -2.66
CA VAL A 129 -16.46 4.88 -1.88
C VAL A 129 -15.82 3.51 -1.90
N PHE A 130 -14.52 3.45 -2.17
CA PHE A 130 -13.75 2.23 -2.03
C PHE A 130 -12.42 2.52 -1.33
N LYS A 131 -11.96 1.54 -0.57
CA LYS A 131 -10.70 1.60 0.16
C LYS A 131 -9.91 0.31 0.03
N SER A 132 -8.60 0.40 0.14
CA SER A 132 -7.76 -0.76 0.37
C SER A 132 -7.96 -1.30 1.79
N VAL A 133 -7.71 -2.58 1.97
CA VAL A 133 -7.56 -3.22 3.27
C VAL A 133 -6.08 -3.44 3.52
N SER A 134 -5.57 -2.84 4.58
CA SER A 134 -4.22 -3.13 5.09
C SER A 134 -4.22 -4.41 5.93
N ASP A 135 -3.08 -5.12 5.95
CA ASP A 135 -2.90 -6.39 6.67
C ASP A 135 -2.99 -6.24 8.20
#